data_AF-A0A850P5Q5-F1
#
_entry.id   AF-A0A850P5Q5-F1
#
_cell.length_a   1.000
_cell.length_b   1.000
_cell.length_c   1.000
_cell.angle_alpha   90.00
_cell.angle_beta   90.00
_cell.angle_gamma   90.00
#
_symmetry.space_group_name_H-M   'P 1'
#
loop_
_entity.id
_entity.type
_entity.pdbx_description
1 polymer ?
#
loop_
_entity_poly.entity_id
_entity_poly.type
_entity_poly.pdbx_seq_one_letter_code
_entity_poly.pdbx_strand_id
1 'polypeptide(L)'
;MARQAGACIHHVSLQGKGYAVSRMFADIDADFYILADGDATYEAEAAPKMLQLAQSERLDMITGIRVTDRKAAYRPGHVLGNRILAGCVAIIFGNHISDLLSGYRVLSKRLRQIVPDHSTWV
;
A
#
# COMPACT_ATOMS: atom_id res chain seq x y z
N MET A 1 10.69 21.16 -3.17
CA MET A 1 9.24 20.92 -3.03
C MET A 1 8.89 20.10 -1.79
N ALA A 2 9.29 18.83 -1.64
CA ALA A 2 8.89 18.01 -0.47
C ALA A 2 9.32 18.59 0.90
N ARG A 3 10.59 18.96 1.09
CA ARG A 3 11.05 19.62 2.35
C ARG A 3 10.33 20.94 2.63
N GLN A 4 10.01 21.70 1.59
CA GLN A 4 9.30 22.98 1.71
C GLN A 4 7.85 22.79 2.17
N ALA A 5 7.24 21.63 1.89
CA ALA A 5 5.94 21.24 2.40
C ALA A 5 5.99 20.65 3.83
N GLY A 6 7.16 20.70 4.50
CA GLY A 6 7.34 20.18 5.87
C GLY A 6 7.64 18.68 5.96
N ALA A 7 7.89 18.00 4.83
CA ALA A 7 8.20 16.58 4.85
C ALA A 7 9.62 16.29 5.36
N CYS A 8 9.75 15.36 6.31
CA CYS A 8 11.02 14.74 6.67
C CYS A 8 11.45 13.78 5.56
N ILE A 9 12.67 13.97 5.04
CA ILE A 9 13.20 13.15 3.94
C ILE A 9 14.28 12.21 4.48
N HIS A 10 14.06 10.91 4.32
CA HIS A 10 15.03 9.87 4.61
C HIS A 10 15.60 9.33 3.29
N HIS A 11 16.92 9.22 3.22
CA HIS A 11 17.59 8.63 2.07
C HIS A 11 17.83 7.13 2.31
N VAL A 12 17.50 6.31 1.31
CA VAL A 12 17.75 4.86 1.34
C VAL A 12 18.71 4.54 0.21
N SER A 13 19.89 4.03 0.56
CA SER A 13 20.97 3.73 -0.40
C SER A 13 20.64 2.54 -1.31
N LEU A 14 19.95 1.53 -0.76
CA LEU A 14 19.53 0.34 -1.49
C LEU A 14 18.29 0.64 -2.34
N GLN A 15 18.35 0.25 -3.62
CA GLN A 15 17.27 0.47 -4.57
C GLN A 15 16.14 -0.54 -4.39
N GLY A 16 14.89 -0.05 -4.40
CA GLY A 16 13.67 -0.87 -4.40
C GLY A 16 12.70 -0.47 -3.29
N LYS A 17 11.39 -0.58 -3.58
CA LYS A 17 10.33 -0.21 -2.62
C LYS A 17 10.41 -0.99 -1.30
N GLY A 18 10.82 -2.26 -1.36
CA GLY A 18 10.99 -3.10 -0.17
C GLY A 18 12.04 -2.54 0.81
N TYR A 19 13.18 -2.04 0.32
CA TYR A 19 14.18 -1.42 1.18
C TYR A 19 13.71 -0.11 1.80
N ALA A 20 12.94 0.69 1.04
CA ALA A 20 12.34 1.91 1.59
C ALA A 20 11.35 1.60 2.71
N VAL A 21 10.51 0.56 2.54
CA VAL A 21 9.55 0.12 3.56
C VAL A 21 10.24 -0.48 4.77
N SER A 22 11.25 -1.32 4.57
CA SER A 22 12.06 -1.89 5.67
C SER A 22 12.74 -0.78 6.48
N ARG A 23 13.35 0.20 5.81
CA ARG A 23 13.97 1.35 6.50
C ARG A 23 12.96 2.22 7.22
N MET A 24 11.79 2.46 6.63
CA MET A 24 10.68 3.17 7.28
C MET A 24 10.28 2.48 8.59
N PHE A 25 10.11 1.15 8.56
CA PHE A 25 9.80 0.39 9.77
C PHE A 25 10.96 0.39 10.77
N ALA A 26 12.22 0.46 10.34
CA ALA A 26 13.36 0.52 11.24
C ALA A 26 13.47 1.88 11.96
N ASP A 27 13.30 2.98 11.21
CA ASP A 27 13.61 4.33 11.66
C ASP A 27 12.46 5.03 12.41
N ILE A 28 11.22 4.65 12.11
CA ILE A 28 10.03 5.36 12.58
C ILE A 28 9.25 4.44 13.51
N ASP A 29 8.93 4.92 14.72
CA ASP A 29 8.01 4.24 15.62
C ASP A 29 6.61 4.87 15.54
N ALA A 30 5.73 4.23 14.79
CA ALA A 30 4.32 4.62 14.64
C ALA A 30 3.39 3.42 14.83
N ASP A 31 2.16 3.68 15.28
CA ASP A 31 1.11 2.64 15.38
C ASP A 31 0.63 2.19 14.01
N PHE A 32 0.58 3.13 13.06
CA PHE A 32 0.20 2.91 11.67
C PHE A 32 1.14 3.62 10.69
N TYR A 33 1.36 2.99 9.55
CA TYR A 33 2.18 3.50 8.45
C TYR A 33 1.32 3.59 7.20
N ILE A 34 1.41 4.71 6.49
CA ILE A 34 0.71 4.89 5.21
C ILE A 34 1.74 4.93 4.10
N LEU A 35 1.65 3.97 3.18
CA LEU A 35 2.45 3.91 1.98
C LEU A 35 1.62 4.52 0.86
N ALA A 36 2.19 5.43 0.08
CA ALA A 36 1.57 5.98 -1.12
C ALA A 36 2.62 6.09 -2.22
N ASP A 37 2.31 5.58 -3.41
CA ASP A 37 3.15 5.80 -4.59
C ASP A 37 3.07 7.25 -5.05
N GLY A 38 4.22 7.84 -5.38
CA GLY A 38 4.33 9.22 -5.87
C GLY A 38 3.90 9.42 -7.33
N ASP A 39 3.11 8.51 -7.90
CA ASP A 39 2.67 8.53 -9.31
C ASP A 39 1.33 9.25 -9.53
N ALA A 40 0.76 9.82 -8.46
CA ALA A 40 -0.52 10.53 -8.44
C ALA A 40 -1.73 9.69 -8.93
N THR A 41 -1.63 8.35 -8.91
CA THR A 41 -2.73 7.45 -9.30
C THR A 41 -3.73 7.19 -8.16
N TYR A 42 -3.49 7.77 -6.98
CA TYR A 42 -4.30 7.58 -5.78
C TYR A 42 -4.81 8.91 -5.23
N GLU A 43 -6.03 8.89 -4.70
CA GLU A 43 -6.60 10.01 -3.95
C GLU A 43 -5.96 10.08 -2.57
N ALA A 44 -5.06 11.06 -2.36
CA ALA A 44 -4.41 11.30 -1.08
C ALA A 44 -5.43 11.54 0.06
N GLU A 45 -6.59 12.10 -0.27
CA GLU A 45 -7.68 12.37 0.67
C GLU A 45 -8.33 11.10 1.26
N ALA A 46 -8.09 9.92 0.67
CA ALA A 46 -8.60 8.68 1.23
C ALA A 46 -7.81 8.19 2.47
N ALA A 47 -6.60 8.71 2.72
CA ALA A 47 -5.73 8.26 3.81
C ALA A 47 -6.38 8.34 5.20
N PRO A 48 -7.02 9.46 5.61
CA PRO A 48 -7.71 9.55 6.90
C PRO A 48 -8.81 8.49 7.06
N LYS A 49 -9.60 8.25 6.00
CA LYS A 49 -10.67 7.24 6.03
C LYS A 49 -10.12 5.83 6.15
N MET A 50 -9.06 5.50 5.42
CA MET A 50 -8.38 4.20 5.56
C MET A 50 -7.82 4.02 6.96
N LEU A 51 -7.16 5.04 7.53
CA LEU A 51 -6.62 4.97 8.88
C LEU A 51 -7.72 4.76 9.93
N GLN A 52 -8.83 5.50 9.83
CA GLN A 52 -9.96 5.35 10.74
C GLN A 52 -10.53 3.93 10.69
N LEU A 53 -10.68 3.36 9.50
CA LEU A 53 -11.16 1.99 9.32
C LEU A 53 -10.17 0.98 9.92
N ALA A 54 -8.86 1.17 9.73
CA ALA A 54 -7.85 0.30 10.30
C ALA A 54 -7.89 0.31 11.83
N GLN A 55 -8.12 1.48 12.43
CA GLN A 55 -8.24 1.65 13.87
C GLN A 55 -9.53 1.03 14.43
N SER A 56 -10.68 1.35 13.84
CA SER A 56 -11.99 0.90 14.37
C SER A 56 -12.17 -0.61 14.27
N GLU A 57 -11.76 -1.18 13.15
CA GLU A 57 -11.90 -2.62 12.86
C GLU A 57 -10.66 -3.43 13.27
N ARG A 58 -9.64 -2.77 13.86
CA ARG A 58 -8.37 -3.39 14.30
C ARG A 58 -7.66 -4.17 13.20
N LEU A 59 -7.66 -3.62 11.98
CA LEU A 59 -7.06 -4.26 10.80
C LEU A 59 -5.55 -4.01 10.75
N ASP A 60 -4.79 -5.06 10.42
CA ASP A 60 -3.34 -4.95 10.27
C ASP A 60 -2.92 -4.41 8.89
N MET A 61 -3.78 -4.51 7.88
CA MET A 61 -3.53 -3.96 6.55
C MET A 61 -4.82 -3.52 5.83
N ILE A 62 -4.78 -2.35 5.19
CA ILE A 62 -5.76 -1.91 4.21
C ILE A 62 -5.02 -1.57 2.92
N THR A 63 -5.60 -1.96 1.78
CA THR A 63 -5.07 -1.62 0.45
C THR A 63 -6.07 -0.74 -0.28
N GLY A 64 -5.64 0.47 -0.64
CA GLY A 64 -6.40 1.37 -1.51
C GLY A 64 -6.42 0.83 -2.93
N ILE A 65 -7.54 0.99 -3.63
CA ILE A 65 -7.69 0.53 -5.02
C ILE A 65 -7.54 1.74 -5.93
N ARG A 66 -6.87 1.57 -7.08
CA ARG A 66 -6.84 2.61 -8.11
C ARG A 66 -8.27 2.78 -8.67
N VAL A 67 -8.86 3.95 -8.45
CA VAL A 67 -10.13 4.31 -9.10
C VAL A 67 -9.78 5.01 -10.41
N THR A 68 -9.52 4.24 -11.46
CA THR A 68 -9.43 4.81 -12.81
C THR A 68 -10.83 5.11 -13.31
N ASP A 69 -11.30 6.33 -13.06
CA ASP A 69 -12.45 6.86 -13.80
C ASP A 69 -12.00 7.19 -15.24
N ARG A 70 -11.83 6.15 -16.04
CA ARG A 70 -11.79 6.25 -17.50
C ARG A 70 -12.94 5.43 -18.06
N LYS A 71 -14.06 6.12 -18.29
CA LYS A 71 -15.21 5.75 -19.14
C LYS A 71 -14.89 5.23 -20.56
N ALA A 72 -13.66 4.81 -20.87
CA ALA A 72 -13.27 4.37 -22.21
C ALA A 72 -12.23 3.24 -22.14
N ALA A 73 -12.68 1.99 -21.91
CA ALA A 73 -12.07 0.74 -22.41
C ALA A 73 -12.70 -0.54 -21.81
N TYR A 74 -14.02 -0.60 -21.58
CA TYR A 74 -14.64 -1.87 -21.17
C TYR A 74 -14.99 -2.72 -22.39
N ARG A 75 -14.01 -3.46 -22.92
CA ARG A 75 -14.28 -4.57 -23.86
C ARG A 75 -14.83 -5.77 -23.06
N PRO A 76 -15.99 -6.35 -23.43
CA PRO A 76 -16.70 -7.35 -22.62
C PRO A 76 -15.90 -8.61 -22.25
N GLY A 77 -14.88 -8.98 -23.02
CA GLY A 77 -14.08 -10.20 -22.79
C GLY A 77 -13.11 -10.12 -21.60
N HIS A 78 -12.60 -8.93 -21.23
CA HIS A 78 -11.61 -8.81 -20.15
C HIS A 78 -12.23 -8.82 -18.75
N VAL A 79 -13.51 -8.47 -18.61
CA VAL A 79 -14.21 -8.50 -17.32
C VAL A 79 -14.33 -9.93 -16.82
N LEU A 80 -14.60 -10.89 -17.72
CA LEU A 80 -14.67 -12.30 -17.37
C LEU A 80 -13.30 -12.85 -16.94
N GLY A 81 -12.25 -12.54 -17.71
CA GLY A 81 -10.88 -12.95 -17.36
C GLY A 81 -10.41 -12.37 -16.03
N ASN A 82 -10.69 -11.09 -15.77
CA ASN A 82 -10.34 -10.45 -14.50
C ASN A 82 -11.16 -11.02 -13.34
N ARG A 83 -12.44 -11.39 -13.57
CA ARG A 83 -13.30 -12.00 -12.55
C ARG A 83 -12.88 -13.43 -12.22
N ILE A 84 -12.38 -14.19 -13.19
CA ILE A 84 -11.82 -15.53 -12.98
C ILE A 84 -10.51 -15.43 -12.20
N LEU A 85 -9.59 -14.55 -12.61
CA LEU A 85 -8.33 -14.35 -11.89
C LEU A 85 -8.57 -13.84 -10.46
N ALA A 86 -9.45 -12.86 -10.29
CA ALA A 86 -9.84 -12.35 -8.97
C ALA A 86 -10.48 -13.44 -8.10
N GLY A 87 -11.31 -14.32 -8.70
CA GLY A 87 -11.88 -15.48 -8.01
C GLY A 87 -10.82 -16.49 -7.56
N CYS A 88 -9.85 -16.82 -8.40
CA CYS A 88 -8.75 -17.73 -8.04
C CYS A 88 -7.85 -17.15 -6.94
N VAL A 89 -7.53 -15.86 -7.01
CA VAL A 89 -6.77 -15.17 -5.95
C VAL A 89 -7.58 -15.10 -4.66
N ALA A 90 -8.89 -14.85 -4.73
CA ALA A 90 -9.78 -14.83 -3.58
C ALA A 90 -9.94 -16.20 -2.90
N ILE A 91 -9.87 -17.30 -3.65
CA ILE A 91 -9.92 -18.67 -3.12
C ILE A 91 -8.62 -19.01 -2.37
N ILE A 92 -7.46 -18.53 -2.84
CA ILE A 92 -6.15 -18.84 -2.26
C ILE A 92 -5.82 -17.92 -1.08
N PHE A 93 -6.21 -16.64 -1.14
CA PHE A 93 -5.83 -15.61 -0.17
C PHE A 93 -7.01 -15.02 0.63
N GLY A 94 -8.23 -15.51 0.41
CA GLY A 94 -9.45 -14.90 0.92
C GLY A 94 -9.89 -13.67 0.11
N ASN A 95 -11.14 -13.26 0.30
CA ASN A 95 -11.85 -12.25 -0.50
C ASN A 95 -11.36 -10.78 -0.32
N HIS A 96 -10.12 -10.58 0.13
CA HIS A 96 -9.65 -9.32 0.71
C HIS A 96 -8.56 -8.58 -0.09
N ILE A 97 -8.16 -9.08 -1.28
CA ILE A 97 -7.11 -8.44 -2.07
C ILE A 97 -7.59 -8.21 -3.50
N SER A 98 -8.21 -7.06 -3.74
CA SER A 98 -8.68 -6.61 -5.05
C SER A 98 -7.59 -5.91 -5.90
N ASP A 99 -6.48 -5.46 -5.29
CA ASP A 99 -5.33 -4.89 -6.00
C ASP A 99 -4.01 -5.20 -5.26
N LEU A 100 -3.44 -6.37 -5.55
CA LEU A 100 -2.19 -6.84 -4.93
C LEU A 100 -0.97 -5.94 -5.27
N LEU A 101 -1.02 -5.17 -6.35
CA LEU A 101 0.05 -4.30 -6.83
C LEU A 101 -0.21 -2.82 -6.50
N SER A 102 -1.18 -2.55 -5.64
CA SER A 102 -1.42 -1.19 -5.19
C SER A 102 -0.31 -0.71 -4.26
N GLY A 103 0.22 0.47 -4.56
CA GLY A 103 1.19 1.18 -3.75
C GLY A 103 0.56 2.05 -2.66
N TYR A 104 -0.78 2.04 -2.52
CA TYR A 104 -1.48 2.80 -1.49
C TYR A 104 -2.00 1.88 -0.38
N ARG A 105 -1.37 1.92 0.79
CA ARG A 105 -1.64 0.98 1.89
C ARG A 105 -1.58 1.65 3.26
N VAL A 106 -2.40 1.15 4.18
CA VAL A 106 -2.22 1.36 5.63
C VAL A 106 -1.71 0.05 6.23
N LEU A 107 -0.64 0.10 7.00
CA LEU A 107 -0.05 -1.04 7.69
C LEU A 107 -0.02 -0.77 9.21
N SER A 108 -0.37 -1.75 10.03
CA SER A 108 -0.17 -1.66 11.47
C SER A 108 1.28 -1.94 11.86
N LYS A 109 1.70 -1.44 13.03
CA LYS A 109 3.00 -1.75 13.63
C LYS A 109 3.28 -3.25 13.77
N ARG A 110 2.26 -4.11 13.86
CA ARG A 110 2.44 -5.56 14.00
C ARG A 110 3.12 -6.17 12.78
N LEU A 111 2.91 -5.61 11.59
CA LEU A 111 3.52 -6.09 10.36
C LEU A 111 5.04 -5.84 10.30
N ARG A 112 5.59 -5.01 11.19
CA ARG A 112 7.05 -4.82 11.34
C ARG A 112 7.81 -6.14 11.51
N GLN A 113 7.21 -7.13 12.18
CA GLN A 113 7.84 -8.42 12.45
C GLN A 113 8.02 -9.30 11.21
N ILE A 114 7.28 -9.04 10.14
CA ILE A 114 7.27 -9.84 8.90
C ILE A 114 8.18 -9.20 7.85
N VAL A 115 8.45 -7.90 7.96
CA VAL A 115 9.36 -7.20 7.05
C VAL A 115 10.80 -7.55 7.43
N PRO A 116 11.61 -8.09 6.50
CA PRO A 116 13.00 -8.39 6.79
C PRO A 116 13.72 -7.12 7.23
N ASP A 117 14.41 -7.21 8.36
CA ASP A 117 15.28 -6.14 8.81
C ASP A 117 16.57 -6.15 7.98
N HIS A 118 16.69 -5.18 7.07
CA HIS A 118 17.87 -5.00 6.24
C HIS A 118 18.86 -3.98 6.86
N SER A 119 18.67 -3.57 8.12
CA SER A 119 19.50 -2.56 8.79
C SER A 119 20.94 -2.99 9.09
N THR A 120 21.31 -4.25 8.82
CA THR A 120 22.63 -4.82 9.12
C THR A 120 23.65 -4.76 7.97
N TRP A 121 23.29 -4.22 6.80
CA TRP A 121 24.23 -4.07 5.68
C TRP A 121 24.76 -2.63 5.62
N VAL A 122 25.84 -2.39 6.37
CA VAL A 122 26.67 -1.17 6.31
C VAL A 122 27.74 -1.33 5.25
#